data_AF-T1H459-F1
#
_entry.id   AF-T1H459-F1
#
_cell.length_a   1.000
_cell.length_b   1.000
_cell.length_c   1.000
_cell.angle_alpha   90.00
_cell.angle_beta   90.00
_cell.angle_gamma   90.00
#
_symmetry.space_group_name_H-M   'P 1'
#
loop_
_entity.id
_entity.type
_entity.pdbx_description
1 polymer ?
#
loop_
_entity_poly.entity_id
_entity_poly.type
_entity_poly.pdbx_seq_one_letter_code
_entity_poly.pdbx_strand_id
1 'polypeptide(L)' 'VLNPLDAICDIKRRDAICVSNLKTAKRVEKDILAERPDVKIFLPFRFYVYRPEDLFIPNTYNTYLEF' A
#
# COMPACT_ATOMS: atom_id res chain seq x y z
N VAL A 1 8.50 -0.45 -10.42
CA VAL A 1 7.62 -1.62 -10.63
C VAL A 1 6.43 -1.46 -9.72
N LEU A 2 5.23 -1.23 -10.26
CA LEU A 2 4.00 -1.28 -9.47
C LEU A 2 3.53 -2.73 -9.41
N ASN A 3 3.23 -3.24 -8.22
CA ASN A 3 2.47 -4.47 -8.09
C ASN A 3 1.04 -4.18 -8.58
N PRO A 4 0.54 -4.87 -9.62
CA PRO A 4 -0.84 -4.68 -10.05
C PRO A 4 -1.76 -5.18 -8.93
N LEU A 5 -2.67 -4.32 -8.47
CA LEU A 5 -3.81 -4.78 -7.68
C LEU A 5 -4.64 -5.65 -8.63
N ASP A 6 -4.79 -6.94 -8.33
CA ASP A 6 -5.67 -7.83 -9.09
C ASP A 6 -7.13 -7.38 -8.84
N ALA A 7 -7.63 -6.51 -9.72
CA ALA A 7 -8.86 -5.74 -9.55
C ALA A 7 -10.12 -6.46 -10.04
N ILE A 8 -9.99 -7.71 -10.51
CA ILE A 8 -11.08 -8.52 -11.04
C ILE A 8 -11.80 -9.21 -9.87
N CYS A 9 -12.87 -8.56 -9.40
CA CYS A 9 -13.65 -8.98 -8.23
C CYS A 9 -15.07 -9.44 -8.53
N ASP A 10 -15.45 -9.38 -9.81
CA ASP A 10 -16.72 -9.82 -10.38
C ASP A 10 -16.80 -11.33 -10.57
N ILE A 11 -15.65 -12.03 -10.61
CA ILE A 11 -15.57 -13.49 -10.78
C ILE A 11 -15.01 -14.15 -9.52
N LYS A 12 -15.67 -15.20 -9.04
CA LYS A 12 -15.19 -15.98 -7.89
C LYS A 12 -14.03 -16.88 -8.28
N ARG A 13 -12.86 -16.63 -7.70
CA ARG A 13 -11.62 -17.41 -7.91
C ARG A 13 -11.31 -18.31 -6.71
N ARG A 14 -10.50 -19.34 -6.91
CA ARG A 14 -10.05 -20.26 -5.84
C ARG A 14 -8.70 -19.86 -5.23
N ASP A 15 -7.93 -19.07 -5.96
CA ASP A 15 -6.55 -18.67 -5.67
C ASP A 15 -6.40 -17.20 -5.25
N ALA A 16 -7.49 -16.44 -5.21
CA ALA A 16 -7.49 -15.02 -4.89
C ALA A 16 -8.73 -14.61 -4.09
N ILE A 17 -8.59 -13.59 -3.25
CA ILE A 17 -9.70 -12.94 -2.56
C ILE A 17 -9.63 -11.42 -2.75
N CYS A 18 -10.78 -10.81 -3.00
CA CYS A 18 -10.86 -9.37 -3.12
C CYS A 18 -10.79 -8.70 -1.76
N VAL A 19 -10.00 -7.63 -1.67
CA VAL A 19 -9.85 -6.84 -0.44
C VAL A 19 -11.21 -6.33 0.06
N SER A 20 -12.11 -5.95 -0.84
CA SER A 20 -13.48 -5.53 -0.52
C SER A 20 -14.37 -6.63 0.08
N ASN A 21 -14.03 -7.90 -0.14
CA ASN A 21 -14.75 -9.04 0.42
C ASN A 21 -14.24 -9.44 1.80
N LEU A 22 -13.11 -8.86 2.25
CA LEU A 22 -12.59 -9.11 3.59
C LEU A 22 -13.54 -8.53 4.64
N LYS A 23 -13.86 -9.35 5.64
CA LYS A 23 -14.67 -8.95 6.79
C LYS A 23 -13.84 -9.09 8.06
N THR A 24 -14.15 -8.28 9.06
CA THR A 24 -13.49 -8.38 10.36
C THR A 24 -13.78 -9.74 11.00
N ALA A 25 -12.74 -10.46 11.41
CA ALA A 25 -12.88 -11.76 12.10
C ALA A 25 -13.46 -11.64 13.51
N LYS A 26 -13.35 -10.45 14.12
CA LYS A 26 -13.87 -10.10 15.44
C LYS A 26 -15.02 -9.12 15.33
N ARG A 27 -15.83 -9.04 16.38
CA ARG A 27 -16.86 -8.00 16.50
C ARG A 27 -16.18 -6.64 16.44
N VAL A 28 -16.66 -5.77 15.55
CA VAL A 28 -16.22 -4.37 15.50
C VAL A 28 -16.72 -3.68 16.75
N GLU A 29 -15.80 -3.11 17.52
CA GLU A 29 -16.14 -2.30 18.68
C GLU A 29 -16.81 -1.01 18.23
N LYS A 30 -17.96 -0.67 18.82
CA LYS A 30 -18.78 0.47 18.40
C LYS A 30 -18.06 1.81 18.59
N ASP A 31 -17.13 1.85 19.54
CA ASP A 31 -16.39 3.05 19.89
C ASP A 31 -15.46 3.51 18.75
N ILE A 32 -15.03 2.59 17.88
CA ILE A 32 -14.29 2.90 16.65
C ILE A 32 -15.16 3.69 15.64
N LEU A 33 -16.48 3.54 15.71
CA LEU A 33 -17.43 4.24 14.83
C LEU A 33 -17.86 5.60 15.40
N ALA A 34 -17.32 6.02 16.55
CA ALA A 34 -17.63 7.32 17.12
C ALA A 34 -17.13 8.44 16.20
N GLU A 35 -17.95 9.48 16.02
CA GLU A 35 -17.62 10.64 15.17
C GLU A 35 -16.36 11.37 15.66
N ARG A 36 -16.11 11.35 16.97
CA ARG A 36 -14.97 12.02 17.59
C ARG A 36 -14.01 10.97 18.17
N PRO A 37 -12.75 10.91 17.69
CA PRO A 37 -11.75 10.02 18.26
C PRO A 37 -11.22 10.57 19.59
N ASP A 38 -10.83 9.68 20.50
CA ASP A 38 -10.22 10.06 21.79
C ASP A 38 -8.83 10.69 21.60
N VAL A 39 -8.09 10.22 20.59
CA VAL A 39 -6.73 10.70 20.27
C VAL A 39 -6.60 10.89 18.76
N LYS A 40 -6.04 12.04 18.36
CA LYS A 40 -5.66 12.32 16.96
C LYS A 40 -4.15 12.32 16.85
N ILE A 41 -3.61 11.33 16.13
CA ILE A 41 -2.19 11.25 15.83
C ILE A 41 -1.93 12.02 14.54
N PHE A 42 -1.22 13.14 14.63
CA PHE A 42 -0.71 13.84 13.47
C PHE A 42 0.69 13.30 13.20
N LEU A 43 0.85 12.56 12.10
CA LEU A 43 2.16 12.13 11.63
C LEU A 43 2.77 13.26 10.80
N PRO A 44 3.80 13.97 11.28
CA PRO A 44 4.55 14.87 10.43
C PRO A 44 5.35 14.02 9.44
N PHE A 45 4.81 13.83 8.24
CA PHE A 45 5.57 13.22 7.15
C PHE A 45 6.34 14.31 6.41
N ARG A 46 7.60 14.03 6.10
CA ARG A 46 8.39 14.79 5.15
C ARG A 46 8.78 13.84 4.03
N PHE A 47 8.47 14.22 2.79
CA PHE A 47 9.03 13.53 1.65
C PHE A 47 10.43 14.07 1.41
N TYR A 48 11.43 13.18 1.47
CA TYR A 48 12.75 13.49 0.96
C TYR A 48 12.72 13.36 -0.55
N VAL A 49 12.96 14.47 -1.24
CA VAL A 49 13.16 14.46 -2.68
C VAL A 49 14.65 14.28 -2.90
N TYR A 50 15.05 13.05 -3.23
CA TYR A 50 16.41 12.75 -3.65
C TYR A 50 16.52 12.95 -5.15
N ARG A 51 17.62 13.56 -5.59
CA ARG A 51 17.99 13.51 -7.01
C ARG A 51 18.59 12.15 -7.32
N PRO A 52 18.55 11.67 -8.57
CA PRO A 52 19.16 10.40 -8.95
C PRO A 52 20.62 10.29 -8.50
N GLU A 53 21.38 11.38 -8.54
CA GLU A 53 22.80 11.40 -8.15
C GLU A 53 23.01 11.21 -6.63
N ASP A 54 21.98 11.46 -5.82
CA ASP A 54 22.03 11.25 -4.37
C ASP A 54 21.84 9.76 -4.00
N LEU A 55 21.33 8.95 -4.93
CA LEU A 55 20.99 7.53 -4.72
C LEU A 55 21.82 6.58 -5.58
N PHE A 56 22.27 7.04 -6.74
CA PHE A 56 22.93 6.22 -7.75
C PHE A 56 24.29 6.81 -8.10
N ILE A 57 25.32 5.97 -8.01
CA ILE A 57 26.63 6.27 -8.59
C ILE A 57 26.58 6.05 -10.11
N PRO A 58 26.99 7.02 -10.93
CA PRO A 58 27.03 6.84 -12.38
C PRO A 58 27.88 5.63 -12.79
N ASN A 59 27.38 4.85 -13.74
CA ASN A 59 28.08 3.71 -14.38
C ASN A 59 28.46 2.54 -13.46
N THR A 60 27.90 2.42 -12.25
CA THR A 60 28.18 1.28 -11.35
C THR A 60 27.13 0.19 -11.37
N TYR A 61 26.00 0.41 -12.03
CA TYR A 61 24.88 -0.53 -12.03
C TYR A 61 24.74 -1.21 -13.39
N ASN A 62 24.45 -2.51 -13.37
CA ASN A 62 24.18 -3.28 -14.58
C ASN A 62 22.90 -2.79 -15.25
N THR A 63 22.94 -2.67 -16.57
CA THR A 63 21.76 -2.42 -17.40
C THR A 63 20.92 -3.69 -17.47
N TYR A 64 19.90 -3.79 -16.62
CA TYR A 64 18.86 -4.82 -16.74
C TYR A 64 17.78 -4.30 -17.70
N LEU A 65 17.94 -4.58 -18.99
CA LEU A 65 16.86 -4.52 -19.98
C LEU A 65 16.52 -5.98 -20.33
N GLU A 66 15.46 -6.51 -19.73
CA GLU A 66 14.83 -7.74 -20.22
C GLU A 66 14.00 -7.39 -21.47
N PHE A 67 14.33 -8.01 -22.59
CA PHE A 67 13.57 -7.97 -23.84
C PHE A 67 12.50 -9.07 -23.86
#